data_AF-A0A2T0JRE4-F1
#
_entry.id   AF-A0A2T0JRE4-F1
#
_cell.length_a   1.000
_cell.length_b   1.000
_cell.length_c   1.000
_cell.angle_alpha   90.00
_cell.angle_beta   90.00
_cell.angle_gamma   90.00
#
_symmetry.space_group_name_H-M   'P 1'
#
loop_
_entity.id
_entity.type
_entity.pdbx_description
1 polymer ?
#
loop_
_entity_poly.entity_id
_entity_poly.type
_entity_poly.pdbx_seq_one_letter_code
_entity_poly.pdbx_strand_id
1 'polypeptide(L)' 'MGEVPAGAREAVGPGLVERRVTEGFPNRVSYDPTPLGVRLRPLLIELYRAGQRLQADGGV' A
#
# COMPACT_ATOMS: atom_id res chain seq x y z
N MET A 1 -16.32 4.30 1.23
CA MET A 1 -15.08 5.00 1.62
C MET A 1 -14.06 3.91 1.86
N GLY A 2 -13.18 3.65 0.89
CA GLY A 2 -12.17 2.60 1.05
C GLY A 2 -11.25 2.95 2.22
N GLU A 3 -10.95 1.97 3.06
CA GLU A 3 -9.95 2.14 4.11
C GLU A 3 -8.63 2.54 3.46
N VAL A 4 -8.01 3.62 3.96
CA VAL A 4 -6.66 4.00 3.49
C VAL A 4 -5.72 2.91 3.99
N PRO A 5 -5.01 2.19 3.11
CA PRO A 5 -4.13 1.12 3.54
C PRO A 5 -3.11 1.66 4.55
N ALA A 6 -2.93 0.95 5.66
CA ALA A 6 -1.83 1.23 6.57
C ALA A 6 -0.51 1.27 5.77
N GLY A 7 0.25 2.36 5.90
CA GLY A 7 1.51 2.55 5.15
C GLY A 7 1.41 3.37 3.86
N ALA A 8 0.20 3.74 3.40
CA ALA A 8 0.04 4.46 2.12
C ALA A 8 0.70 5.85 2.12
N ARG A 9 0.75 6.52 3.28
CA ARG A 9 1.40 7.83 3.43
C ARG A 9 2.92 7.70 3.37
N GLU A 10 3.46 6.69 4.02
CA GLU A 10 4.88 6.37 4.10
C GLU A 10 5.41 5.98 2.71
N ALA A 11 4.59 5.30 1.92
CA ALA A 11 4.89 4.91 0.55
C ALA A 11 4.94 6.07 -0.47
N VAL A 12 4.50 7.28 -0.08
CA VAL A 12 4.62 8.48 -0.92
C VAL A 12 6.07 8.92 -1.08
N GLY A 13 6.84 8.92 0.01
CA GLY A 13 8.25 9.36 -0.01
C GLY A 13 9.12 8.56 -1.01
N PRO A 14 9.01 7.22 -1.03
CA PRO A 14 9.66 6.37 -2.02
C PRO A 14 9.06 6.40 -3.44
N GLY A 15 7.97 7.16 -3.67
CA GLY A 15 7.32 7.26 -4.98
C GLY A 15 6.52 6.03 -5.41
N LEU A 16 6.12 5.18 -4.47
CA LEU A 16 5.30 3.99 -4.74
C LEU A 16 3.80 4.32 -4.78
N VAL A 17 3.40 5.40 -4.10
CA VAL A 17 2.02 5.89 -4.04
C VAL A 17 2.01 7.38 -4.34
N GLU A 18 1.06 7.81 -5.16
CA GLU A 18 0.72 9.22 -5.37
C GLU A 18 -0.40 9.61 -4.39
N ARG A 19 -0.22 10.72 -3.69
CA ARG A 19 -1.26 11.33 -2.86
C ARG A 19 -1.94 12.43 -3.67
N ARG A 20 -3.23 12.28 -3.95
CA ARG A 20 -4.05 13.29 -4.62
C ARG A 20 -5.00 13.94 -3.64
N VAL A 21 -5.03 15.26 -3.63
CA VAL A 21 -6.01 16.05 -2.88
C VAL A 21 -6.99 16.64 -3.87
N THR A 22 -8.26 16.27 -3.72
CA THR A 22 -9.35 16.92 -4.44
C THR A 22 -9.96 17.96 -3.51
N GLU A 23 -9.75 19.22 -3.85
CA GLU A 23 -10.27 20.37 -3.11
C GLU A 23 -11.79 20.48 -3.23
N GLY A 24 -12.46 20.90 -2.15
CA GLY A 24 -13.91 21.05 -2.07
C GLY A 24 -14.42 20.93 -0.64
N PHE A 25 -15.74 20.94 -0.44
CA PHE A 25 -16.32 20.68 0.89
C PHE A 25 -17.07 19.34 0.91
N PRO A 26 -16.57 18.31 1.62
CA PRO A 26 -15.27 18.23 2.31
C PRO A 26 -14.11 17.96 1.33
N ASN A 27 -12.88 18.33 1.72
CA ASN A 27 -11.66 17.93 1.02
C ASN A 27 -11.57 16.40 0.99
N ARG A 28 -11.19 15.84 -0.16
CA ARG A 28 -11.00 14.40 -0.32
C ARG A 28 -9.54 14.11 -0.60
N VAL A 29 -9.00 13.08 0.04
CA VAL A 29 -7.65 12.58 -0.22
C VAL A 29 -7.75 11.17 -0.79
N SER A 30 -7.11 10.93 -1.92
CA SER A 30 -6.90 9.59 -2.46
C SER A 30 -5.41 9.24 -2.48
N TYR A 31 -5.15 7.95 -2.43
CA TYR A 31 -3.83 7.37 -2.54
C TYR A 31 -3.88 6.33 -3.64
N ASP A 32 -3.16 6.58 -4.73
CA ASP A 32 -3.18 5.74 -5.92
C ASP A 32 -1.78 5.18 -6.15
N PRO A 33 -1.60 3.87 -6.40
CA PRO A 33 -0.29 3.31 -6.64
C PRO A 33 0.29 3.88 -7.93
N THR A 34 1.54 4.32 -7.89
CA THR A 34 2.26 4.75 -9.10
C THR A 34 2.58 3.53 -9.97
N PRO A 35 2.98 3.71 -11.24
CA PRO A 35 3.46 2.59 -12.06
C PRO A 35 4.61 1.80 -11.39
N LEU A 36 5.46 2.49 -10.61
CA LEU A 36 6.51 1.84 -9.81
C LEU A 36 5.91 1.02 -8.66
N GLY A 37 4.94 1.56 -7.92
CA GLY A 37 4.22 0.85 -6.88
C GLY A 37 3.49 -0.39 -7.39
N VAL A 38 2.87 -0.32 -8.57
CA VAL A 38 2.21 -1.46 -9.21
C VAL A 38 3.22 -2.56 -9.55
N ARG A 39 4.42 -2.20 -10.02
CA ARG A 39 5.50 -3.18 -10.31
C ARG A 39 5.99 -3.91 -9.06
N LEU A 40 5.87 -3.32 -7.87
CA LEU A 40 6.22 -3.99 -6.60
C LEU A 40 5.19 -5.05 -6.18
N ARG A 41 3.96 -5.01 -6.71
CA ARG A 41 2.86 -5.89 -6.28
C ARG A 41 3.22 -7.39 -6.25
N PRO A 42 3.90 -7.97 -7.25
CA PRO A 42 4.29 -9.38 -7.19
C PRO A 42 5.21 -9.69 -6.01
N LEU A 43 6.17 -8.81 -5.70
CA LEU A 43 7.09 -8.98 -4.57
C LEU A 43 6.36 -8.92 -3.22
N LEU A 44 5.42 -7.97 -3.08
CA LEU A 44 4.60 -7.84 -1.87
C LEU A 44 3.71 -9.08 -1.66
N ILE A 45 3.18 -9.65 -2.74
CA ILE A 45 2.40 -10.90 -2.69
C ILE A 45 3.27 -12.06 -2.21
N GLU A 46 4.49 -12.21 -2.74
CA GLU A 46 5.40 -13.28 -2.31
C GLU A 46 5.84 -13.11 -0.86
N LEU A 47 6.11 -11.88 -0.42
CA LEU A 47 6.44 -11.60 0.97
C LEU A 47 5.27 -11.97 1.90
N TYR A 48 4.05 -11.61 1.53
CA TYR A 48 2.85 -11.96 2.28
C TYR A 48 2.67 -13.49 2.37
N ARG A 49 2.87 -14.21 1.26
CA ARG A 49 2.82 -15.69 1.23
C ARG A 49 3.93 -16.31 2.09
N ALA A 50 5.12 -15.74 2.07
CA ALA A 50 6.21 -16.19 2.94
C ALA A 50 5.85 -16.01 4.42
N GLY A 51 5.31 -14.84 4.79
CA GLY A 51 4.83 -14.58 6.15
C GLY A 51 3.75 -15.57 6.60
N GLN A 52 2.78 -15.88 5.73
CA GLN A 52 1.76 -16.89 6.04
C GLN A 52 2.36 -18.28 6.29
N ARG A 53 3.35 -18.70 5.50
CA ARG A 53 4.03 -19.99 5.72
C ARG A 53 4.76 -20.00 7.06
N LEU A 54 5.48 -18.93 7.39
CA LEU A 54 6.18 -18.81 8.67
C LEU A 54 5.21 -18.90 9.86
N GLN A 55 4.07 -18.21 9.79
CA GLN A 55 3.02 -18.27 10.82
C GLN A 55 2.41 -19.67 10.93
N ALA A 56 2.19 -20.35 9.80
CA ALA A 56 1.63 -21.70 9.79
C ALA A 56 2.60 -22.73 10.40
N ASP A 57 3.91 -22.55 10.22
CA ASP A 57 4.97 -23.42 10.73
C ASP A 57 5.30 -23.16 12.23
N GLY A 58 4.54 -22.31 12.92
CA GLY A 58 4.77 -21.94 14.32
C GLY A 58 5.95 -20.98 14.53
N GLY A 59 6.41 -20.34 13.46
CA GLY A 59 7.36 -19.24 13.52
C GLY A 59 6.66 -17.95 13.89
N VAL A 60 6.86 -17.54 15.15
CA VAL A 60 6.28 -16.40 15.92
C VAL A 60 5.08 -16.78 16.77
#